data_AF-A0AAD4QQF8-F1
#
_entry.id   AF-A0AAD4QQF8-F1
#
_cell.length_a   1.000
_cell.length_b   1.000
_cell.length_c   1.000
_cell.angle_alpha   90.00
_cell.angle_beta   90.00
_cell.angle_gamma   90.00
#
_symmetry.space_group_name_H-M   'P 1'
#
loop_
_entity.id
_entity.type
_entity.pdbx_description
1 polymer ?
#
loop_
_entity_poly.entity_id
_entity_poly.type
_entity_poly.pdbx_seq_one_letter_code
_entity_poly.pdbx_strand_id
1 'polypeptide(L)'
;MGVSQSTPRITAQDRAILDLKLQRDKLKQYQKRLQVILDREHQIAKQQLAVGHKDRALVALRRRKYQEGLLVKTDGQLESLEQLVSTIEFSLVEVSVLHGLKQGNEVLKEIHKELNVESVEKLLEETAEAREYQREIDNMLTNSLSLDEEESVQAELKALQ
;
A
#
# COMPACT_ATOMS: atom_id res chain seq x y z
N MET A 1 -25.94 27.59 5.89
CA MET A 1 -24.57 27.07 5.75
C MET A 1 -24.65 25.85 4.83
N GLY A 2 -24.51 26.06 3.52
CA GLY A 2 -24.60 24.99 2.53
C GLY A 2 -23.33 24.15 2.54
N VAL A 3 -23.48 22.85 2.78
CA VAL A 3 -22.39 21.87 2.68
C VAL A 3 -22.00 21.80 1.21
N SER A 4 -20.96 22.54 0.83
CA SER A 4 -20.35 22.46 -0.49
C SER A 4 -19.81 21.04 -0.65
N GLN A 5 -20.58 20.17 -1.30
CA GLN A 5 -20.15 18.84 -1.70
C GLN A 5 -18.88 19.02 -2.54
N SER A 6 -17.74 18.63 -1.99
CA SER A 6 -16.49 18.57 -2.73
C SER A 6 -16.67 17.56 -3.85
N THR A 7 -16.89 18.04 -5.07
CA THR A 7 -16.86 17.18 -6.25
C THR A 7 -15.50 16.47 -6.25
N PRO A 8 -15.46 15.11 -6.27
CA PRO A 8 -14.20 14.40 -6.27
C PRO A 8 -13.36 14.89 -7.45
N ARG A 9 -12.16 15.42 -7.16
CA ARG A 9 -11.25 15.89 -8.20
C ARG A 9 -10.79 14.67 -8.97
N ILE A 10 -11.35 14.47 -10.16
CA ILE A 10 -10.91 13.44 -11.10
C ILE A 10 -9.42 13.65 -11.35
N THR A 11 -8.61 12.71 -10.90
CA THR A 11 -7.16 12.76 -11.07
C THR A 11 -6.77 12.40 -12.50
N ALA A 12 -5.53 12.73 -12.90
CA ALA A 12 -5.00 12.28 -14.18
C ALA A 12 -4.97 10.73 -14.27
N GLN A 13 -4.82 10.06 -13.14
CA GLN A 13 -4.84 8.59 -13.02
C GLN A 13 -6.24 8.04 -13.29
N ASP A 14 -7.29 8.65 -12.72
CA ASP A 14 -8.68 8.23 -12.97
C ASP A 14 -9.06 8.33 -14.45
N ARG A 15 -8.58 9.38 -15.14
CA ARG A 15 -8.78 9.55 -16.59
C ARG A 15 -8.06 8.45 -17.38
N ALA A 16 -6.81 8.15 -17.03
CA ALA A 16 -6.06 7.08 -17.69
C ALA A 16 -6.71 5.70 -17.50
N ILE A 17 -7.19 5.39 -16.29
CA ILE A 17 -7.92 4.14 -16.01
C ILE A 17 -9.23 4.09 -16.81
N LEU A 18 -9.96 5.20 -16.88
CA LEU A 18 -11.18 5.29 -17.70
C LEU A 18 -10.88 5.04 -19.17
N ASP A 19 -9.84 5.66 -19.73
CA ASP A 19 -9.45 5.49 -21.13
C ASP A 19 -9.08 4.03 -21.44
N LEU A 20 -8.33 3.37 -20.55
CA LEU A 20 -8.01 1.94 -20.67
C LEU A 20 -9.26 1.07 -20.62
N LYS A 21 -10.19 1.35 -19.70
CA LYS A 21 -11.48 0.63 -19.61
C LYS A 21 -12.33 0.82 -20.86
N LEU A 22 -12.37 2.03 -21.42
CA LEU A 22 -13.05 2.32 -22.69
C LEU A 22 -12.42 1.57 -23.87
N GLN A 23 -11.09 1.49 -23.92
CA GLN A 23 -10.39 0.72 -24.96
C GLN A 23 -10.70 -0.78 -24.85
N ARG A 24 -10.68 -1.33 -23.64
CA ARG A 24 -11.07 -2.73 -23.37
C ARG A 24 -12.50 -3.00 -23.86
N ASP A 25 -13.44 -2.12 -23.55
CA ASP A 25 -14.84 -2.30 -23.93
C ASP A 25 -15.03 -2.22 -25.45
N LYS A 26 -14.29 -1.32 -26.14
CA LYS A 26 -14.24 -1.27 -27.60
C LYS A 26 -13.67 -2.56 -28.21
N LEU A 27 -12.60 -3.12 -27.63
CA LEU A 27 -12.05 -4.41 -28.08
C LEU A 27 -13.04 -5.55 -27.88
N LYS A 28 -13.77 -5.59 -26.75
CA LYS A 28 -14.84 -6.58 -26.52
C LYS A 28 -15.96 -6.46 -27.57
N GLN A 29 -16.34 -5.24 -27.94
CA GLN A 29 -17.31 -5.03 -29.02
C GLN A 29 -16.77 -5.50 -30.37
N TYR A 30 -15.49 -5.22 -30.66
CA TYR A 30 -14.84 -5.67 -31.89
C TYR A 30 -14.74 -7.20 -31.96
N GLN A 31 -14.36 -7.86 -30.86
CA GLN A 31 -14.34 -9.32 -30.72
C GLN A 31 -15.72 -9.94 -31.01
N LYS A 32 -16.80 -9.39 -30.44
CA LYS A 32 -18.17 -9.84 -30.73
C LYS A 32 -18.54 -9.70 -32.20
N ARG A 33 -18.15 -8.59 -32.84
CA ARG A 33 -18.38 -8.38 -34.29
C ARG A 33 -17.60 -9.40 -35.11
N LEU A 34 -16.34 -9.66 -34.77
CA LEU A 34 -15.51 -10.67 -35.43
C LEU A 34 -16.14 -12.07 -35.33
N GLN A 35 -16.67 -12.44 -34.16
CA GLN A 35 -17.35 -13.73 -33.96
C GLN A 35 -18.55 -13.89 -34.90
N VAL A 36 -19.40 -12.87 -35.02
CA VAL A 36 -20.56 -12.88 -35.92
C VAL A 36 -20.13 -13.03 -37.39
N ILE A 37 -19.04 -12.37 -37.79
CA ILE A 37 -18.49 -12.48 -39.15
C ILE A 37 -17.97 -13.91 -39.38
N LEU A 38 -17.26 -14.47 -38.40
CA LEU A 38 -16.74 -15.84 -38.40
C LEU A 38 -17.84 -16.88 -38.62
N ASP A 39 -18.92 -16.78 -37.85
CA ASP A 39 -20.06 -17.68 -37.95
C ASP A 39 -20.74 -17.56 -39.32
N ARG A 40 -20.85 -16.34 -39.85
CA ARG A 40 -21.41 -16.08 -41.18
C ARG A 40 -20.54 -16.66 -42.29
N GLU A 41 -19.22 -16.50 -42.22
CA GLU A 41 -18.30 -17.10 -43.22
C GLU A 41 -18.31 -18.63 -43.16
N HIS A 42 -18.48 -19.21 -41.96
CA HIS A 42 -18.68 -20.65 -41.81
C HIS A 42 -19.97 -21.13 -42.49
N GLN A 43 -21.09 -20.42 -42.31
CA GLN A 43 -22.35 -20.73 -42.97
C GLN A 43 -22.24 -20.62 -44.50
N ILE A 44 -21.59 -19.57 -45.01
CA ILE A 44 -21.37 -19.38 -46.45
C ILE A 44 -20.53 -20.52 -47.02
N ALA A 45 -19.47 -20.92 -46.33
CA ALA A 45 -18.63 -22.05 -46.75
C ALA A 45 -19.46 -23.35 -46.80
N LYS A 46 -20.31 -23.61 -45.80
CA LYS A 46 -21.19 -24.79 -45.76
C LYS A 46 -22.21 -24.80 -46.91
N GLN A 47 -22.83 -23.65 -47.19
CA GLN A 47 -23.77 -23.49 -48.31
C GLN A 47 -23.09 -23.72 -49.66
N GLN A 48 -21.89 -23.17 -49.88
CA GLN A 48 -21.18 -23.32 -51.15
C GLN A 48 -20.65 -24.74 -51.37
N LEU A 49 -20.30 -25.46 -50.30
CA LEU A 49 -20.00 -26.90 -50.38
C LEU A 49 -21.22 -27.72 -50.78
N ALA A 50 -22.42 -27.39 -50.25
CA ALA A 50 -23.65 -28.08 -50.60
C ALA A 50 -24.05 -27.88 -52.09
N VAL A 51 -23.76 -26.71 -52.65
CA VAL A 51 -23.99 -26.40 -54.08
C VAL A 51 -22.88 -26.98 -54.98
N GLY A 52 -21.79 -27.52 -54.41
CA GLY A 52 -20.68 -28.12 -55.16
C GLY A 52 -19.61 -27.12 -55.64
N HIS A 53 -19.72 -25.84 -55.27
CA HIS A 53 -18.76 -24.80 -55.64
C HIS A 53 -17.55 -24.77 -54.70
N LYS A 54 -16.62 -25.71 -54.89
CA LYS A 54 -15.42 -25.89 -54.04
C LYS A 54 -14.50 -24.67 -54.00
N ASP A 55 -14.27 -23.99 -55.12
CA ASP A 55 -13.34 -22.86 -55.18
C ASP A 55 -13.81 -21.67 -54.33
N ARG A 56 -15.11 -21.38 -54.38
CA ARG A 56 -15.70 -20.31 -53.58
C ARG A 56 -15.71 -20.67 -52.09
N ALA A 57 -15.98 -21.93 -51.75
CA ALA A 57 -15.91 -22.42 -50.38
C ALA A 57 -14.48 -22.30 -49.80
N LEU A 58 -13.45 -22.59 -50.59
CA LEU A 58 -12.05 -22.40 -50.19
C LEU A 58 -11.72 -20.94 -49.90
N VAL A 59 -12.23 -20.00 -50.70
CA VAL A 59 -12.04 -18.56 -50.45
C VAL A 59 -12.72 -18.13 -49.14
N ALA A 60 -13.94 -18.60 -48.88
CA ALA A 60 -14.65 -18.34 -47.62
C ALA A 60 -13.87 -18.89 -46.41
N LEU A 61 -13.33 -20.11 -46.50
CA LEU A 61 -12.52 -20.71 -45.44
C LEU A 61 -11.19 -19.98 -45.20
N ARG A 62 -10.56 -19.45 -46.25
CA ARG A 62 -9.34 -18.63 -46.10
C ARG A 62 -9.62 -17.31 -45.37
N ARG A 63 -10.72 -16.63 -45.72
CA ARG A 63 -11.15 -15.42 -45.01
C ARG A 63 -11.46 -15.73 -43.54
N ARG A 64 -12.13 -16.86 -43.30
CA ARG A 64 -12.45 -17.31 -41.94
C ARG A 64 -11.18 -17.49 -41.11
N LYS A 65 -10.18 -18.17 -41.65
CA LYS A 65 -8.90 -18.41 -40.97
C LYS A 65 -8.14 -17.11 -40.69
N TYR A 66 -8.24 -16.13 -41.59
CA TYR A 66 -7.67 -14.79 -41.35
C TYR A 66 -8.38 -14.06 -40.19
N GLN A 67 -9.72 -14.12 -40.14
CA GLN A 67 -10.50 -13.54 -39.05
C GLN A 67 -10.22 -14.24 -37.71
N GLU A 68 -10.04 -15.57 -37.69
CA GLU A 68 -9.60 -16.31 -36.50
C GLU A 68 -8.25 -15.80 -35.99
N GLY A 69 -7.29 -15.56 -36.90
CA GLY A 69 -6.00 -14.97 -36.53
C GLY A 69 -6.11 -13.56 -35.96
N LEU A 70 -7.04 -12.74 -36.46
CA LEU A 70 -7.34 -11.42 -35.91
C LEU A 70 -8.00 -11.51 -34.53
N LEU A 71 -8.87 -12.50 -34.32
CA LEU A 71 -9.53 -12.74 -33.05
C LEU A 71 -8.49 -13.11 -31.98
N VAL A 72 -7.57 -14.03 -32.26
CA VAL A 72 -6.48 -14.39 -31.34
C VAL A 72 -5.60 -13.18 -30.97
N LYS A 73 -5.28 -12.33 -31.95
CA LYS A 73 -4.52 -11.09 -31.67
C LYS A 73 -5.31 -10.13 -30.78
N THR A 74 -6.62 -10.01 -31.02
CA THR A 74 -7.52 -9.15 -30.23
C THR A 74 -7.63 -9.67 -28.80
N ASP A 75 -7.72 -10.99 -28.61
CA ASP A 75 -7.76 -11.63 -27.30
C ASP A 75 -6.47 -11.38 -26.50
N GLY A 76 -5.30 -11.51 -27.14
CA GLY A 76 -4.02 -11.20 -26.49
C GLY A 76 -3.87 -9.71 -26.12
N GLN A 77 -4.38 -8.80 -26.95
CA GLN A 77 -4.44 -7.37 -26.63
C GLN A 77 -5.36 -7.09 -25.44
N LEU A 78 -6.50 -7.79 -25.37
CA LEU A 78 -7.48 -7.64 -24.30
C LEU A 78 -6.92 -8.16 -22.97
N GLU A 79 -6.24 -9.31 -22.98
CA GLU A 79 -5.54 -9.84 -21.79
C GLU A 79 -4.47 -8.87 -21.30
N SER A 80 -3.66 -8.32 -22.22
CA SER A 80 -2.62 -7.33 -21.88
C SER A 80 -3.23 -6.08 -21.24
N LEU A 81 -4.38 -5.60 -21.75
CA LEU A 81 -5.10 -4.46 -21.18
C LEU A 81 -5.68 -4.77 -19.79
N GLU A 82 -6.24 -5.97 -19.59
CA GLU A 82 -6.78 -6.38 -18.30
C GLU A 82 -5.67 -6.50 -17.25
N GLN A 83 -4.50 -7.04 -17.62
CA GLN A 83 -3.31 -7.05 -16.78
C GLN A 83 -2.86 -5.64 -16.41
N LEU A 84 -2.74 -4.72 -17.38
CA LEU A 84 -2.34 -3.34 -17.13
C LEU A 84 -3.29 -2.62 -16.18
N VAL A 85 -4.60 -2.79 -16.35
CA VAL A 85 -5.61 -2.20 -15.46
C VAL A 85 -5.45 -2.77 -14.04
N SER A 86 -5.29 -4.09 -13.90
CA SER A 86 -5.10 -4.72 -12.60
C SER A 86 -3.82 -4.26 -11.91
N THR A 87 -2.71 -4.09 -12.64
CA THR A 87 -1.46 -3.58 -12.09
C THR A 87 -1.63 -2.14 -11.59
N ILE A 88 -2.30 -1.28 -12.36
CA ILE A 88 -2.53 0.10 -11.95
C ILE A 88 -3.42 0.17 -10.70
N GLU A 89 -4.50 -0.61 -10.65
CA GLU A 89 -5.38 -0.68 -9.48
C GLU A 89 -4.63 -1.18 -8.23
N PHE A 90 -3.74 -2.17 -8.38
CA PHE A 90 -2.89 -2.63 -7.29
C PHE A 90 -1.90 -1.56 -6.82
N SER A 91 -1.21 -0.86 -7.74
CA SER A 91 -0.30 0.23 -7.38
C SER A 91 -1.01 1.38 -6.66
N LEU A 92 -2.27 1.67 -6.98
CA LEU A 92 -3.06 2.66 -6.24
C LEU A 92 -3.30 2.23 -4.78
N VAL A 93 -3.59 0.94 -4.55
CA VAL A 93 -3.73 0.39 -3.20
C VAL A 93 -2.39 0.46 -2.46
N GLU A 94 -1.28 0.14 -3.12
CA GLU A 94 0.06 0.20 -2.54
C GLU A 94 0.42 1.61 -2.07
N VAL A 95 0.13 2.64 -2.88
CA VAL A 95 0.29 4.05 -2.50
C VAL A 95 -0.55 4.40 -1.27
N SER A 96 -1.80 3.91 -1.20
CA SER A 96 -2.66 4.14 -0.05
C SER A 96 -2.14 3.48 1.22
N VAL A 97 -1.61 2.25 1.12
CA VAL A 97 -1.00 1.54 2.26
C VAL A 97 0.25 2.26 2.73
N LEU A 98 1.12 2.70 1.82
CA LEU A 98 2.30 3.49 2.17
C LEU A 98 1.93 4.80 2.86
N HIS A 99 0.87 5.47 2.41
CA HIS A 99 0.38 6.68 3.06
C HIS A 99 -0.11 6.41 4.49
N GLY A 100 -0.88 5.33 4.69
CA GLY A 100 -1.33 4.88 6.02
C GLY A 100 -0.18 4.52 6.95
N LEU A 101 0.84 3.81 6.45
CA LEU A 101 2.06 3.50 7.21
C LEU A 101 2.83 4.76 7.61
N LYS A 102 2.92 5.75 6.72
CA LYS A 102 3.58 7.03 7.00
C LYS A 102 2.85 7.78 8.12
N GLN A 103 1.52 7.89 8.03
CA GLN A 103 0.71 8.52 9.08
C GLN A 103 0.84 7.77 10.42
N GLY A 104 0.78 6.43 10.40
CA GLY A 104 0.98 5.62 11.61
C GLY A 104 2.37 5.84 12.24
N ASN A 105 3.42 5.97 11.44
CA ASN A 105 4.76 6.26 11.91
C ASN A 105 4.88 7.68 12.49
N GLU A 106 4.21 8.68 11.91
CA GLU A 106 4.12 10.02 12.47
C GLU A 106 3.46 10.02 13.85
N VAL A 107 2.32 9.32 14.00
CA VAL A 107 1.63 9.15 15.29
C VAL A 107 2.51 8.41 16.30
N LEU A 108 3.18 7.34 15.89
CA LEU A 108 4.11 6.61 16.78
C LEU A 108 5.27 7.50 17.25
N LYS A 109 5.78 8.40 16.40
CA LYS A 109 6.81 9.37 16.79
C LYS A 109 6.29 10.40 17.79
N GLU A 110 5.04 10.82 17.68
CA GLU A 110 4.41 11.73 18.64
C GLU A 110 4.25 11.04 20.01
N ILE A 111 3.71 9.82 20.03
CA ILE A 111 3.60 9.00 21.25
C ILE A 111 4.98 8.82 21.90
N HIS A 112 6.01 8.51 21.11
CA HIS A 112 7.35 8.31 21.65
C HIS A 112 7.99 9.60 22.18
N LYS A 113 7.61 10.77 21.66
CA LYS A 113 8.04 12.07 22.20
C LYS A 113 7.36 12.36 23.53
N GLU A 114 6.04 12.17 23.62
CA GLU A 114 5.28 12.38 24.85
C GLU A 114 5.78 11.46 25.98
N LEU A 115 5.99 10.17 25.67
CA LEU A 115 6.54 9.20 26.63
C LEU A 115 7.95 9.58 27.11
N ASN A 116 8.84 10.04 26.24
CA ASN A 116 10.20 10.43 26.65
C ASN A 116 10.19 11.68 27.55
N VAL A 117 9.32 12.66 27.30
CA VAL A 117 9.26 13.87 28.14
C VAL A 117 8.76 13.53 29.54
N GLU A 118 7.65 12.79 29.65
CA GLU A 118 7.13 12.35 30.96
C GLU A 118 8.11 11.43 31.70
N SER A 119 8.83 10.56 30.98
CA SER A 119 9.81 9.66 31.59
C SER A 119 11.06 10.40 32.07
N VAL A 120 11.48 11.46 31.37
CA VAL A 120 12.61 12.30 31.79
C VAL A 120 12.24 13.19 32.96
N GLU A 121 11.03 13.77 32.99
CA GLU A 121 10.55 14.56 34.12
C GLU A 121 10.44 13.71 35.40
N LYS A 122 9.85 12.51 35.31
CA LYS A 122 9.80 11.57 36.45
C LYS A 122 11.17 11.14 36.96
N LEU A 123 12.12 10.85 36.06
CA LEU A 123 13.49 10.52 36.45
C LEU A 123 14.22 11.69 37.12
N LEU A 124 13.96 12.92 36.68
CA LEU A 124 14.54 14.12 37.31
C LEU A 124 13.92 14.39 38.69
N GLU A 125 12.62 14.18 38.84
CA GLU A 125 11.94 14.25 40.14
C GLU A 125 12.44 13.17 41.10
N GLU A 126 12.46 11.90 40.67
CA GLU A 126 12.95 10.78 41.50
C GLU A 126 14.41 10.96 41.93
N THR A 127 15.27 11.50 41.07
CA THR A 127 16.69 11.76 41.43
C THR A 127 16.87 12.99 42.32
N ALA A 128 16.00 13.99 42.22
CA ALA A 128 16.00 15.15 43.12
C ALA A 128 15.51 14.76 44.52
N GLU A 129 14.39 14.03 44.61
CA GLU A 129 13.84 13.51 45.86
C GLU A 129 14.81 12.55 46.55
N ALA A 130 15.42 11.61 45.80
CA ALA A 130 16.42 10.71 46.36
C ALA A 130 17.65 11.46 46.91
N ARG A 131 18.08 12.56 46.27
CA ARG A 131 19.17 13.39 46.78
C ARG A 131 18.79 14.18 48.03
N GLU A 132 17.56 14.69 48.11
CA GLU A 132 17.08 15.37 49.32
C GLU A 132 16.93 14.40 50.48
N TYR A 133 16.34 13.24 50.26
CA TYR A 133 16.24 12.17 51.26
C TYR A 133 17.63 11.72 51.76
N GLN A 134 18.61 11.57 50.85
CA GLN A 134 19.99 11.25 51.22
C GLN A 134 20.61 12.35 52.09
N ARG A 135 20.38 13.63 51.75
CA ARG A 135 20.87 14.76 52.58
C ARG A 135 20.17 14.84 53.93
N GLU A 136 18.88 14.52 54.00
CA GLU A 136 18.16 14.44 55.27
C GLU A 136 18.72 13.30 56.14
N ILE A 137 18.98 12.13 55.56
CA ILE A 137 19.67 11.03 56.24
C ILE A 137 21.06 11.48 56.72
N ASP A 138 21.86 12.08 55.83
CA ASP A 138 23.21 12.54 56.18
C ASP A 138 23.15 13.55 57.34
N ASN A 139 22.24 14.53 57.29
CA ASN A 139 22.06 15.51 58.36
C ASN A 139 21.56 14.87 59.66
N MET A 140 20.63 13.91 59.61
CA MET A 140 20.17 13.18 60.79
C MET A 140 21.30 12.34 61.40
N LEU A 141 22.09 11.66 60.57
CA LEU A 141 23.23 10.88 61.01
C LEU A 141 24.30 11.77 61.65
N THR A 142 24.74 12.84 60.97
CA THR A 142 25.72 13.80 61.51
C THR A 142 25.27 14.46 62.81
N ASN A 143 23.97 14.67 63.01
CA ASN A 143 23.46 15.27 64.25
C ASN A 143 23.24 14.24 65.39
N SER A 144 23.44 12.94 65.12
CA SER A 144 23.23 11.84 66.07
C SER A 144 24.49 11.10 66.46
N LEU A 145 25.58 11.19 65.68
CA LEU A 145 26.87 10.61 66.03
C LEU A 145 27.64 11.49 67.02
N SER A 146 28.27 10.86 67.99
CA SER A 146 29.24 11.52 68.87
C SER A 146 30.62 11.60 68.20
N LEU A 147 31.47 12.55 68.64
CA LEU A 147 32.82 12.75 68.09
C LEU A 147 33.68 11.47 68.08
N ASP A 148 33.51 10.60 69.08
CA ASP A 148 34.26 9.33 69.19
C ASP A 148 33.82 8.30 68.13
N GLU A 149 32.55 8.33 67.71
CA GLU A 149 32.00 7.42 66.69
C GLU A 149 32.37 7.89 65.27
N GLU A 150 32.39 9.20 65.03
CA GLU A 150 32.89 9.76 63.77
C GLU A 150 34.37 9.42 63.54
N GLU A 151 35.19 9.42 64.60
CA GLU A 151 36.62 9.09 64.52
C GLU A 151 36.84 7.59 64.22
N SER A 152 36.01 6.72 64.78
CA SER A 152 36.00 5.27 64.48
C SER A 152 35.61 4.99 63.02
N VAL A 153 34.59 5.67 62.49
CA VAL A 153 34.16 5.51 61.09
C VAL A 153 35.22 6.02 60.11
N GLN A 154 35.87 7.15 60.43
CA GLN A 154 36.98 7.65 59.61
C GLN A 154 38.19 6.70 59.61
N ALA A 155 38.45 6.01 60.71
CA ALA A 155 39.49 4.99 60.79
C ALA A 155 39.17 3.75 59.93
N GLU A 156 37.91 3.27 59.95
CA GLU A 156 37.47 2.17 59.09
C GLU A 156 37.50 2.53 57.59
N LEU A 157 37.10 3.75 57.22
CA LEU A 157 37.16 4.20 55.82
C LEU A 157 38.60 4.24 55.30
N LYS A 158 39.56 4.72 56.12
CA LYS A 158 40.99 4.69 55.78
C LYS A 158 41.56 3.28 55.67
N ALA A 159 40.96 2.28 56.32
CA ALA A 159 41.39 0.88 56.22
C ALA A 159 40.85 0.17 54.96
N LEU A 160 39.82 0.72 54.32
CA LEU A 160 39.24 0.22 53.06
C LEU A 160 39.84 0.87 51.79
N GLN A 161 40.66 1.92 51.95
CA GLN A 161 41.50 2.52 50.88
C GLN A 161 42.91 1.92 50.88
#